data_AF-A0A1C6AIY6-F1
#
_entry.id   AF-A0A1C6AIY6-F1
#
_cell.length_a   1.000
_cell.length_b   1.000
_cell.length_c   1.000
_cell.angle_alpha   90.00
_cell.angle_beta   90.00
_cell.angle_gamma   90.00
#
_symmetry.space_group_name_H-M   'P 1'
#
loop_
_entity.id
_entity.type
_entity.pdbx_description
1 polymer ?
#
loop_
_entity_poly.entity_id
_entity_poly.type
_entity_poly.pdbx_seq_one_letter_code
_entity_poly.pdbx_strand_id
1 'polypeptide(L)'
;MLKIKFWRIENVLLMQVLEQGNEIKRENFKFCASNGIEVKSLCRPELIPDIIYVRGCEEEYDDNIVPCEYSNAEEAKAMLARYIEAVKEYNTSLLRKSNDKDDIEIETVIAE
;
A
#
# COMPACT_ATOMS: atom_id res chain seq x y z
N MET A 1 -9.04 7.96 -2.79
CA MET A 1 -7.57 7.97 -2.57
C MET A 1 -7.20 6.86 -1.61
N LEU A 2 -5.98 6.35 -1.70
CA LEU A 2 -5.43 5.31 -0.83
C LEU A 2 -4.30 5.90 0.02
N LYS A 3 -4.46 5.92 1.34
CA LYS A 3 -3.43 6.33 2.31
C LYS A 3 -2.98 5.10 3.09
N ILE A 4 -1.70 4.79 3.00
CA ILE A 4 -1.07 3.68 3.70
C ILE A 4 0.10 4.22 4.51
N LYS A 5 0.18 3.81 5.77
CA LYS A 5 1.36 4.02 6.61
C LYS A 5 2.29 2.84 6.44
N PHE A 6 3.52 3.11 6.01
CA PHE A 6 4.60 2.15 6.03
C PHE A 6 5.66 2.58 7.03
N TRP A 7 6.23 1.61 7.75
CA TRP A 7 7.43 1.81 8.54
C TRP A 7 8.28 0.54 8.52
N ARG A 8 9.56 0.68 8.82
CA ARG A 8 10.54 -0.40 8.78
C ARG A 8 11.23 -0.51 10.13
N ILE A 9 11.48 -1.74 10.57
CA ILE A 9 12.33 -2.06 11.72
C ILE A 9 13.31 -3.11 11.22
N GLU A 10 14.58 -2.73 11.04
CA GLU A 10 15.61 -3.58 10.44
C GLU A 10 15.19 -4.17 9.08
N ASN A 11 15.01 -5.49 9.00
CA ASN A 11 14.57 -6.26 7.83
C ASN A 11 13.06 -6.50 7.78
N VAL A 12 12.27 -5.92 8.68
CA VAL A 12 10.82 -6.07 8.75
C VAL A 12 10.12 -4.80 8.27
N LEU A 13 9.21 -4.94 7.31
CA LEU A 13 8.29 -3.88 6.92
C LEU A 13 6.95 -4.07 7.61
N LEU A 14 6.36 -2.98 8.05
CA LEU A 14 5.04 -2.93 8.64
C LEU A 14 4.17 -2.01 7.80
N MET A 15 2.92 -2.43 7.60
CA MET A 15 1.93 -1.70 6.83
C MET A 15 0.64 -1.55 7.64
N GLN A 16 0.03 -0.37 7.54
CA GLN A 16 -1.34 -0.13 8.01
C GLN A 16 -2.08 0.72 6.97
N VAL A 17 -3.26 0.28 6.53
CA VAL A 17 -4.14 1.09 5.69
C VAL A 17 -4.81 2.13 6.59
N LEU A 18 -4.71 3.41 6.25
CA LEU A 18 -5.30 4.51 7.01
C LEU A 18 -6.57 5.06 6.36
N GLU A 19 -6.58 5.10 5.03
CA GLU A 19 -7.72 5.58 4.25
C GLU A 19 -7.76 4.84 2.92
N GLN A 20 -8.96 4.56 2.44
CA GLN A 20 -9.18 3.87 1.18
C GLN A 20 -10.47 4.36 0.54
N GLY A 21 -10.39 4.75 -0.74
CA GLY A 21 -11.53 5.27 -1.46
C GLY A 21 -12.53 4.19 -1.89
N ASN A 22 -13.73 4.63 -2.27
CA ASN A 22 -14.83 3.76 -2.71
C ASN A 22 -14.55 3.03 -4.04
N GLU A 23 -13.56 3.49 -4.80
CA GLU A 23 -13.04 2.85 -6.00
C GLU A 23 -12.37 1.49 -5.72
N ILE A 24 -11.88 1.25 -4.50
CA ILE A 24 -11.29 -0.02 -4.07
C ILE A 24 -12.44 -0.90 -3.58
N LYS A 25 -13.02 -1.72 -4.47
CA LYS A 25 -14.11 -2.63 -4.10
C LYS A 25 -13.57 -3.86 -3.38
N ARG A 26 -14.26 -4.31 -2.32
CA ARG A 26 -13.94 -5.57 -1.61
C ARG A 26 -13.94 -6.73 -2.61
N GLU A 27 -12.91 -7.56 -2.54
CA GLU A 27 -12.67 -8.75 -3.38
C GLU A 27 -12.69 -8.53 -4.90
N ASN A 28 -12.80 -7.28 -5.37
CA ASN A 28 -12.93 -6.93 -6.78
C ASN A 28 -12.17 -5.64 -7.11
N PHE A 29 -10.93 -5.58 -6.65
CA PHE A 29 -10.00 -4.52 -6.98
C PHE A 29 -8.63 -5.09 -7.34
N LYS A 30 -8.09 -4.60 -8.47
CA LYS A 30 -6.72 -4.87 -8.91
C LYS A 30 -6.18 -3.64 -9.62
N PHE A 31 -4.99 -3.23 -9.22
CA PHE A 31 -4.14 -2.26 -9.88
C PHE A 31 -2.73 -2.85 -10.01
N CYS A 32 -2.05 -2.60 -11.13
CA CYS A 32 -0.67 -3.01 -11.34
C CYS A 32 0.14 -1.76 -11.64
N ALA A 33 1.11 -1.44 -10.77
CA ALA A 33 2.03 -0.34 -10.96
C ALA A 33 3.08 -0.69 -12.01
N SER A 34 3.66 0.33 -12.63
CA SER A 34 4.73 0.19 -13.63
C SER A 34 5.97 -0.54 -13.11
N ASN A 35 6.23 -0.47 -11.80
CA ASN A 35 7.33 -1.16 -11.13
C ASN A 35 7.02 -2.63 -10.74
N GLY A 36 5.90 -3.17 -11.21
CA GLY A 36 5.50 -4.56 -11.04
C GLY A 36 4.77 -4.89 -9.74
N ILE A 37 4.62 -3.92 -8.82
CA ILE A 37 3.83 -4.11 -7.60
C ILE A 37 2.33 -4.12 -7.95
N GLU A 38 1.62 -5.14 -7.47
CA GLU A 38 0.16 -5.20 -7.59
C GLU A 38 -0.51 -4.72 -6.31
N VAL A 39 -1.50 -3.83 -6.42
CA VAL A 39 -2.39 -3.44 -5.31
C VAL A 39 -3.73 -4.12 -5.53
N LYS A 40 -4.16 -4.93 -4.56
CA LYS A 40 -5.36 -5.79 -4.68
C LYS A 40 -6.24 -5.68 -3.44
N SER A 41 -7.52 -5.99 -3.62
CA SER A 41 -8.39 -6.35 -2.49
C SER A 41 -8.37 -7.86 -2.25
N LEU A 42 -8.26 -8.29 -1.00
CA LEU A 42 -8.41 -9.68 -0.58
C LEU A 42 -8.87 -9.73 0.89
N CYS A 43 -9.30 -10.90 1.38
CA CYS A 43 -9.83 -11.19 2.72
C CYS A 43 -9.34 -10.31 3.90
N ARG A 44 -8.07 -9.90 3.92
CA ARG A 44 -7.53 -8.93 4.87
C ARG A 44 -6.39 -8.14 4.23
N PRO A 45 -6.03 -6.96 4.77
CA PRO A 45 -4.75 -6.33 4.45
C PRO A 45 -3.61 -7.31 4.68
N GLU A 46 -2.65 -7.33 3.76
CA GLU A 46 -1.49 -8.22 3.82
C GLU A 46 -0.39 -7.66 2.93
N LEU A 47 0.87 -7.88 3.31
CA LEU A 47 2.02 -7.45 2.54
C LEU A 47 2.84 -8.68 2.16
N ILE A 48 2.89 -8.98 0.87
CA ILE A 48 3.65 -10.10 0.29
C ILE A 48 4.63 -9.51 -0.72
N PRO A 49 5.77 -10.17 -1.02
CA PRO A 49 6.61 -9.75 -2.14
C PRO A 49 5.78 -9.48 -3.40
N ASP A 50 5.99 -8.29 -3.97
CA ASP A 50 5.31 -7.75 -5.16
C ASP A 50 3.79 -7.52 -5.07
N ILE A 51 3.13 -7.78 -3.92
CA ILE A 51 1.68 -7.58 -3.77
C ILE A 51 1.34 -6.86 -2.47
N ILE A 52 0.56 -5.78 -2.59
CA ILE A 52 -0.09 -5.07 -1.49
C ILE A 52 -1.57 -5.47 -1.48
N TYR A 53 -2.00 -6.21 -0.47
CA TYR A 53 -3.42 -6.41 -0.21
C TYR A 53 -3.93 -5.29 0.70
N VAL A 54 -4.94 -4.59 0.21
CA VAL A 54 -5.71 -3.56 0.91
C VAL A 54 -7.16 -4.03 1.03
N ARG A 55 -7.97 -3.41 1.88
CA ARG A 55 -9.42 -3.69 2.00
C ARG A 55 -9.80 -5.17 2.09
N GLY A 56 -9.95 -5.64 3.32
CA GLY A 56 -10.40 -6.99 3.70
C GLY A 56 -11.74 -7.42 3.09
N CYS A 57 -12.14 -8.67 3.30
CA CYS A 57 -13.52 -9.11 3.10
C CYS A 57 -14.45 -8.48 4.15
N GLU A 58 -13.92 -8.20 5.34
CA GLU A 58 -14.65 -7.58 6.46
C GLU A 58 -14.00 -6.27 6.90
N GLU A 59 -14.82 -5.32 7.35
CA GLU A 59 -14.37 -4.00 7.83
C GLU A 59 -13.44 -4.12 9.04
N GLU A 60 -13.64 -5.12 9.89
CA GLU A 60 -12.84 -5.32 11.10
C GLU A 60 -11.35 -5.56 10.84
N TYR A 61 -10.97 -6.02 9.64
CA TYR A 61 -9.57 -6.28 9.30
C TYR A 61 -8.86 -5.09 8.66
N ASP A 62 -9.59 -4.06 8.22
CA ASP A 62 -9.04 -2.99 7.37
C ASP A 62 -7.94 -2.18 8.09
N ASP A 63 -8.02 -2.08 9.42
CA ASP A 63 -7.09 -1.28 10.25
C ASP A 63 -5.91 -2.09 10.80
N ASN A 64 -5.80 -3.37 10.43
CA ASN A 64 -4.76 -4.25 10.92
C ASN A 64 -3.35 -3.77 10.50
N ILE A 65 -2.43 -3.86 11.45
CA ILE A 65 -1.00 -3.72 11.19
C ILE A 65 -0.48 -5.07 10.73
N VAL A 66 0.14 -5.11 9.55
CA VAL A 66 0.67 -6.34 8.97
C VAL A 66 2.17 -6.27 8.75
N PRO A 67 2.92 -7.30 9.19
CA PRO A 67 4.36 -7.41 8.94
C PRO A 67 4.67 -8.12 7.61
N CYS A 68 5.82 -7.80 7.04
CA CYS A 68 6.48 -8.55 5.97
C CYS A 68 7.99 -8.57 6.25
N GLU A 69 8.54 -9.77 6.43
CA GLU A 69 9.95 -9.96 6.76
C GLU A 69 10.78 -10.22 5.48
N TYR A 70 11.95 -9.61 5.42
CA TYR A 70 12.93 -9.80 4.34
C TYR A 70 14.22 -10.40 4.87
N SER A 71 15.09 -10.84 3.96
CA SER A 71 16.36 -11.49 4.33
C SER A 71 17.32 -10.53 5.02
N ASN A 72 17.25 -9.23 4.69
CA ASN A 72 18.11 -8.19 5.24
C ASN A 72 17.48 -6.79 5.15
N ALA A 73 18.10 -5.83 5.83
CA ALA A 73 17.62 -4.45 5.89
C ALA A 73 17.67 -3.72 4.54
N GLU A 74 18.63 -4.03 3.67
CA GLU A 74 18.75 -3.40 2.34
C GLU A 74 17.61 -3.85 1.42
N GLU A 75 17.27 -5.14 1.47
CA GLU A 75 16.13 -5.71 0.74
C GLU A 75 14.82 -5.07 1.21
N ALA A 76 14.60 -5.00 2.53
CA ALA A 76 13.42 -4.33 3.10
C ALA A 76 13.35 -2.85 2.68
N LYS A 77 14.48 -2.14 2.69
CA LYS A 77 14.55 -0.74 2.25
C LYS A 77 14.23 -0.57 0.77
N ALA A 78 14.75 -1.43 -0.10
CA ALA A 78 14.46 -1.41 -1.52
C ALA A 78 12.98 -1.69 -1.81
N MET A 79 12.40 -2.67 -1.11
CA MET A 79 10.99 -3.02 -1.25
C MET A 79 10.05 -1.92 -0.74
N LEU A 80 10.40 -1.27 0.37
CA LEU A 80 9.67 -0.10 0.87
C LEU A 80 9.55 1.00 -0.18
N ALA A 81 10.65 1.33 -0.88
CA ALA A 81 10.64 2.33 -1.93
C ALA A 81 9.69 1.95 -3.09
N ARG A 82 9.69 0.67 -3.50
CA ARG A 82 8.79 0.16 -4.53
C ARG A 82 7.31 0.23 -4.12
N TYR A 83 7.00 -0.11 -2.87
CA TYR A 83 5.63 -0.02 -2.36
C TYR A 83 5.12 1.43 -2.31
N ILE A 84 5.95 2.36 -1.84
CA ILE A 84 5.61 3.80 -1.82
C ILE A 84 5.34 4.31 -3.25
N GLU A 85 6.20 3.96 -4.20
CA GLU A 85 6.02 4.34 -5.61
C GLU A 85 4.73 3.76 -6.21
N ALA A 86 4.41 2.50 -5.92
CA ALA A 86 3.19 1.86 -6.41
C ALA A 86 1.91 2.55 -5.89
N VAL A 87 1.88 2.92 -4.60
CA VAL A 87 0.75 3.65 -4.00
C VAL A 87 0.65 5.07 -4.59
N LYS A 88 1.79 5.75 -4.82
CA LYS A 88 1.85 7.04 -5.53
C LYS A 88 1.26 6.95 -6.93
N GLU A 89 1.68 5.95 -7.69
CA GLU A 89 1.22 5.73 -9.06
C GLU A 89 -0.28 5.46 -9.09
N TYR A 90 -0.78 4.61 -8.18
CA TYR A 90 -2.21 4.36 -8.04
C TYR A 90 -3.00 5.64 -7.77
N ASN A 91 -2.62 6.43 -6.75
CA ASN A 91 -3.31 7.67 -6.42
C ASN A 91 -3.25 8.68 -7.58
N THR A 92 -2.11 8.79 -8.26
CA THR A 92 -1.96 9.63 -9.46
C THR A 92 -2.87 9.16 -10.60
N SER A 93 -3.05 7.85 -10.75
CA SER A 93 -3.96 7.29 -11.76
C SER A 93 -5.43 7.64 -11.50
N LEU A 94 -5.81 7.84 -10.24
CA LEU A 94 -7.13 8.30 -9.85
C LEU A 94 -7.31 9.79 -10.18
N LEU A 95 -6.31 10.63 -9.88
CA LEU A 95 -6.31 12.06 -10.24
C LEU A 95 -6.26 12.32 -11.75
N ARG A 96 -5.86 11.35 -12.57
CA ARG A 96 -6.02 11.45 -14.03
C ARG A 96 -7.44 11.11 -14.50
N LYS A 97 -8.21 10.39 -13.67
CA LYS A 97 -9.61 10.03 -13.95
C LYS A 97 -10.58 11.09 -13.40
N SER A 98 -10.25 11.74 -12.28
CA SER A 98 -10.95 12.92 -11.77
C SER A 98 -10.23 14.18 -12.24
N ASN A 99 -10.89 15.15 -12.86
CA ASN A 99 -10.25 16.41 -13.31
C ASN A 99 -9.73 17.32 -12.17
N ASP A 100 -9.72 16.84 -10.93
CA ASP A 100 -9.35 17.60 -9.74
C ASP A 100 -7.89 17.32 -9.35
N LYS A 101 -7.12 18.40 -9.27
CA LYS A 101 -5.72 18.43 -8.83
C LYS A 101 -5.67 18.59 -7.32
N ASP A 102 -5.79 17.49 -6.58
CA ASP A 102 -5.48 17.50 -5.15
C ASP A 102 -4.10 16.87 -4.90
N ASP A 103 -3.28 17.59 -4.14
CA ASP A 103 -1.92 17.19 -3.77
C ASP A 103 -1.96 15.92 -2.89
N ILE A 104 -1.22 14.88 -3.30
CA ILE A 104 -1.19 13.59 -2.60
C ILE A 104 -0.28 13.71 -1.37
N GLU A 105 -0.85 13.89 -0.18
CA GLU A 105 -0.11 13.72 1.09
C GLU A 105 0.14 12.23 1.36
N ILE A 106 1.39 11.80 1.22
CA ILE A 106 1.84 10.48 1.66
C ILE A 106 2.68 10.65 2.91
N GLU A 107 2.15 10.15 4.03
CA GLU A 107 2.80 10.20 5.32
C GLU A 107 3.75 9.00 5.47
N THR A 108 5.01 9.19 5.06
CA THR A 108 6.09 8.25 5.31
C THR A 108 6.75 8.53 6.65
N VAL A 109 6.60 7.63 7.61
CA VAL A 109 7.33 7.68 8.89
C VAL A 109 8.49 6.69 8.82
N ILE A 110 9.71 7.21 8.69
CA ILE A 110 10.95 6.43 8.77
C ILE A 110 11.46 6.58 10.21
N ALA A 111 11.39 5.51 10.99
CA ALA A 111 12.13 5.42 12.25
C ALA A 111 13.46 4.70 11.95
N GLU A 112 14.58 5.36 12.21
CA GLU A 112 15.91 4.76 12.26
C GLU A 112 16.23 4.28 13.67
#